data_AF-A0A7D4Y9B6-F1
#
_entry.id   AF-A0A7D4Y9B6-F1
#
_cell.length_a   1.000
_cell.length_b   1.000
_cell.length_c   1.000
_cell.angle_alpha   90.00
_cell.angle_beta   90.00
_cell.angle_gamma   90.00
#
_symmetry.space_group_name_H-M   'P 1'
#
loop_
_entity.id
_entity.type
_entity.pdbx_description
1 polymer ?
#
loop_
_entity_poly.entity_id
_entity_poly.type
_entity_poly.pdbx_seq_one_letter_code
_entity_poly.pdbx_strand_id
1 'polypeptide(L)'
;MLDSLRSRARNRPRETVAVLSVLGYALVIGTFAGALPVYPDLTNAQVNLFSHAIAGINTTATLLLVLGWKWIREGEVENHRKAMGSAFGLIMVFLVLYLWKIGGGGTKEIVGAPDPVYYAYLLMLAVHIVLSVVAVPVVLYALVLGLTHSPRELREETPHKRVGRVAAGSWILSLSMGVLTYVLLNWVYSYEFTAGTGM
;
A
#
# COMPACT_ATOMS: atom_id res chain seq x y z
N MET A 1 23.39 3.41 18.14
CA MET A 1 22.62 2.33 17.48
C MET A 1 21.98 2.80 16.17
N LEU A 2 21.24 3.91 16.16
CA LEU A 2 20.57 4.44 14.95
C LEU A 2 21.54 4.80 13.81
N ASP A 3 22.70 5.40 14.11
CA ASP A 3 23.69 5.75 13.06
C ASP A 3 24.30 4.53 12.37
N SER A 4 24.47 3.42 13.10
CA SER A 4 24.94 2.15 12.55
C SER A 4 23.91 1.53 11.60
N LEU A 5 22.62 1.60 11.96
CA LEU A 5 21.53 1.13 11.11
C LEU A 5 21.39 1.98 9.85
N ARG A 6 21.48 3.31 9.98
CA ARG A 6 21.45 4.24 8.84
C ARG A 6 22.63 4.02 7.90
N SER A 7 23.84 3.84 8.44
CA SER A 7 25.03 3.52 7.66
C SER A 7 24.88 2.20 6.90
N ARG A 8 24.35 1.16 7.55
CA ARG A 8 24.08 -0.14 6.91
C ARG A 8 23.06 -0.02 5.79
N ALA A 9 21.95 0.69 6.01
CA ALA A 9 20.92 0.92 5.00
C ALA A 9 21.45 1.74 3.80
N ARG A 10 22.34 2.70 4.03
CA ARG A 10 23.00 3.46 2.96
C ARG A 10 23.92 2.58 2.12
N ASN A 11 24.73 1.74 2.77
CA ASN A 11 25.75 0.93 2.11
C ASN A 11 25.21 -0.35 1.46
N ARG A 12 24.07 -0.86 1.95
CA ARG A 12 23.42 -2.11 1.49
C ARG A 12 21.92 -1.93 1.29
N PRO A 13 21.50 -0.98 0.42
CA PRO A 13 20.09 -0.61 0.30
C PRO A 13 19.25 -1.74 -0.27
N ARG A 14 19.81 -2.60 -1.13
CA ARG A 14 19.09 -3.74 -1.72
C ARG A 14 18.82 -4.83 -0.68
N GLU A 15 19.80 -5.14 0.14
CA GLU A 15 19.68 -6.13 1.21
C GLU A 15 18.70 -5.64 2.29
N THR A 16 18.77 -4.35 2.66
CA THR A 16 17.77 -3.75 3.56
C THR A 16 16.36 -3.90 3.01
N VAL A 17 16.14 -3.58 1.74
CA VAL A 17 14.83 -3.74 1.08
C VAL A 17 14.41 -5.20 1.05
N ALA A 18 15.30 -6.13 0.68
CA ALA A 18 14.98 -7.55 0.61
C ALA A 18 14.49 -8.09 1.96
N VAL A 19 15.19 -7.75 3.06
CA VAL A 19 14.79 -8.15 4.41
C VAL A 19 13.42 -7.55 4.76
N LEU A 20 13.23 -6.25 4.56
CA LEU A 20 11.95 -5.58 4.86
C LEU A 20 10.79 -6.14 4.03
N SER A 21 11.00 -6.41 2.75
CA SER A 21 10.00 -7.02 1.86
C SER A 21 9.66 -8.44 2.29
N VAL A 22 10.65 -9.28 2.62
CA VAL A 22 10.40 -10.64 3.11
C VAL A 22 9.60 -10.62 4.41
N LEU A 23 9.95 -9.75 5.36
CA LEU A 23 9.20 -9.61 6.60
C LEU A 23 7.76 -9.15 6.34
N GLY A 24 7.57 -8.16 5.47
CA GLY A 24 6.24 -7.68 5.09
C GLY A 24 5.40 -8.75 4.40
N TYR A 25 5.97 -9.51 3.47
CA TYR A 25 5.26 -10.60 2.79
C TYR A 25 4.97 -11.77 3.72
N ALA A 26 5.90 -12.14 4.60
CA ALA A 26 5.68 -13.19 5.60
C ALA A 26 4.51 -12.82 6.52
N LEU A 27 4.42 -11.55 6.94
CA LEU A 27 3.29 -11.05 7.71
C LEU A 27 1.97 -11.19 6.94
N VAL A 28 1.90 -10.67 5.71
CA VAL A 28 0.68 -10.72 4.88
C VAL A 28 0.27 -12.16 4.60
N ILE A 29 1.20 -13.00 4.15
CA ILE A 29 0.92 -14.42 3.85
C ILE A 29 0.48 -15.15 5.12
N GLY A 30 1.13 -14.90 6.25
CA GLY A 30 0.75 -15.48 7.53
C GLY A 30 -0.67 -15.11 7.96
N THR A 31 -1.09 -13.86 7.72
CA THR A 31 -2.48 -13.42 7.93
C THR A 31 -3.45 -14.22 7.08
N PHE A 32 -3.22 -14.28 5.77
CA PHE A 32 -4.10 -14.97 4.83
C PHE A 32 -4.13 -16.48 5.06
N ALA A 33 -3.03 -17.07 5.55
CA ALA A 33 -2.96 -18.49 5.88
C ALA A 33 -3.63 -18.83 7.24
N GLY A 34 -4.13 -17.84 7.99
CA GLY A 34 -4.66 -18.06 9.34
C GLY A 34 -3.60 -18.47 10.37
N ALA A 35 -2.31 -18.27 10.06
CA ALA A 35 -1.19 -18.76 10.87
C ALA A 35 -0.81 -17.82 12.03
N LEU A 36 -1.43 -16.63 12.11
CA LEU A 36 -1.12 -15.60 13.09
C LEU A 36 -2.28 -15.39 14.07
N PRO A 37 -2.19 -15.88 15.32
CA PRO A 37 -3.26 -15.80 16.31
C PRO A 37 -3.26 -14.44 17.04
N VAL A 38 -3.18 -13.34 16.30
CA VAL A 38 -3.01 -11.98 16.84
C VAL A 38 -4.15 -11.04 16.49
N TYR A 39 -5.13 -11.51 15.72
CA TYR A 39 -6.22 -10.68 15.21
C TYR A 39 -7.42 -10.70 16.16
N PRO A 40 -8.08 -9.55 16.36
CA PRO A 40 -9.30 -9.48 17.16
C PRO A 40 -10.48 -10.11 16.41
N ASP A 41 -11.44 -10.70 17.12
CA ASP A 41 -12.70 -11.10 16.49
C ASP A 41 -13.52 -9.84 16.15
N LEU A 42 -13.84 -9.66 14.87
CA LEU A 42 -14.53 -8.49 14.33
C LEU A 42 -15.94 -8.84 13.86
N THR A 43 -16.90 -8.02 14.29
CA THR A 43 -18.25 -8.02 13.73
C THR A 43 -18.26 -7.46 12.30
N ASN A 44 -19.29 -7.79 11.52
CA ASN A 44 -19.50 -7.23 10.18
C ASN A 44 -19.55 -5.68 10.17
N ALA A 45 -20.10 -5.07 11.23
CA ALA A 45 -20.11 -3.61 11.38
C ALA A 45 -18.69 -3.03 11.51
N GLN A 46 -17.80 -3.70 12.26
CA GLN A 46 -16.40 -3.30 12.39
C GLN A 46 -15.63 -3.54 11.10
N VAL A 47 -15.85 -4.66 10.40
CA VAL A 47 -15.29 -4.93 9.07
C VAL A 47 -15.71 -3.82 8.08
N ASN A 48 -16.96 -3.36 8.16
CA ASN A 48 -17.45 -2.26 7.34
C ASN A 48 -16.77 -0.92 7.70
N LEU A 49 -16.68 -0.61 8.99
CA LEU A 49 -15.98 0.59 9.47
C LEU A 49 -14.53 0.63 8.99
N PHE A 50 -13.81 -0.50 9.08
CA PHE A 50 -12.44 -0.60 8.58
C PHE A 50 -12.40 -0.44 7.05
N SER A 51 -13.40 -0.93 6.32
CA SER A 51 -13.50 -0.70 4.87
C SER A 51 -13.62 0.79 4.52
N HIS A 52 -14.44 1.55 5.26
CA HIS A 52 -14.56 3.01 5.10
C HIS A 52 -13.25 3.73 5.44
N ALA A 53 -12.63 3.38 6.57
CA ALA A 53 -11.36 3.99 7.00
C ALA A 53 -10.24 3.73 5.99
N ILE A 54 -10.11 2.48 5.51
CA ILE A 54 -9.16 2.07 4.48
C ILE A 54 -9.35 2.90 3.20
N ALA A 55 -10.59 3.07 2.75
CA ALA A 55 -10.88 3.86 1.55
C ALA A 55 -10.50 5.34 1.73
N GLY A 56 -10.79 5.92 2.89
CA GLY A 56 -10.37 7.29 3.24
C GLY A 56 -8.84 7.43 3.24
N ILE A 57 -8.14 6.53 3.92
CA ILE A 57 -6.67 6.50 3.99
C ILE A 57 -6.06 6.39 2.60
N ASN A 58 -6.53 5.45 1.77
CA ASN A 58 -6.00 5.24 0.43
C ASN A 58 -6.28 6.44 -0.50
N THR A 59 -7.43 7.09 -0.33
CA THR A 59 -7.75 8.34 -1.05
C THR A 59 -6.77 9.44 -0.67
N THR A 60 -6.57 9.69 0.64
CA THR A 60 -5.62 10.70 1.12
C THR A 60 -4.19 10.38 0.69
N ALA A 61 -3.76 9.12 0.78
CA ALA A 61 -2.44 8.70 0.32
C ALA A 61 -2.26 8.93 -1.18
N THR A 62 -3.27 8.62 -2.00
CA THR A 62 -3.24 8.88 -3.46
C THR A 62 -3.06 10.37 -3.74
N LEU A 63 -3.80 11.24 -3.05
CA LEU A 63 -3.67 12.69 -3.19
C LEU A 63 -2.27 13.18 -2.80
N LEU A 64 -1.71 12.69 -1.68
CA LEU A 64 -0.36 13.02 -1.27
C LEU A 64 0.69 12.56 -2.28
N LEU A 65 0.51 11.41 -2.92
CA LEU A 65 1.40 10.93 -3.98
C LEU A 65 1.35 11.85 -5.21
N VAL A 66 0.15 12.25 -5.64
CA VAL A 66 -0.03 13.19 -6.76
C VAL A 66 0.58 14.55 -6.45
N LEU A 67 0.34 15.09 -5.24
CA LEU A 67 0.93 16.36 -4.81
C LEU A 67 2.45 16.27 -4.68
N GLY A 68 2.96 15.19 -4.11
CA GLY A 68 4.39 14.94 -4.01
C GLY A 68 5.07 14.80 -5.36
N TRP A 69 4.38 14.24 -6.37
CA TRP A 69 4.84 14.22 -7.75
C TRP A 69 4.89 15.62 -8.38
N LYS A 70 3.86 16.44 -8.13
CA LYS A 70 3.84 17.84 -8.58
C LYS A 70 5.02 18.61 -7.98
N TRP A 71 5.20 18.55 -6.67
CA TRP A 71 6.26 19.27 -5.96
C TRP A 71 7.66 18.89 -6.44
N ILE A 72 7.95 17.61 -6.68
CA ILE A 72 9.29 17.23 -7.17
C ILE A 72 9.55 17.73 -8.59
N ARG A 73 8.51 17.89 -9.42
CA ARG A 73 8.64 18.50 -10.76
C ARG A 73 8.88 20.01 -10.70
N GLU A 74 8.35 20.66 -9.67
CA GLU A 74 8.56 22.09 -9.39
C GLU A 74 9.89 22.36 -8.66
N GLY A 75 10.62 21.32 -8.26
CA GLY A 75 11.88 21.45 -7.52
C GLY A 75 11.70 21.60 -6.00
N GLU A 76 10.47 21.54 -5.50
CA GLU A 76 10.07 21.64 -4.10
C GLU A 76 10.37 20.34 -3.33
N VAL A 77 11.66 20.06 -3.11
CA VAL A 77 12.14 18.79 -2.53
C VAL A 77 11.59 18.53 -1.12
N GLU A 78 11.49 19.56 -0.29
CA GLU A 78 11.03 19.39 1.09
C GLU A 78 9.54 19.05 1.16
N ASN A 79 8.72 19.68 0.31
CA ASN A 79 7.30 19.36 0.22
C ASN A 79 7.08 17.95 -0.35
N HIS A 80 7.86 17.56 -1.37
CA HIS A 80 7.87 16.17 -1.85
C HIS A 80 8.20 15.18 -0.73
N ARG A 81 9.27 15.44 0.04
CA ARG A 81 9.71 14.56 1.14
C ARG A 81 8.63 14.38 2.20
N LYS A 82 8.00 15.48 2.63
CA LYS A 82 6.87 15.44 3.57
C LYS A 82 5.70 14.64 3.00
N ALA A 83 5.34 14.86 1.74
CA ALA A 83 4.25 14.15 1.07
C ALA A 83 4.49 12.64 1.01
N MET A 84 5.68 12.21 0.58
CA MET A 84 6.04 10.80 0.48
C MET A 84 6.09 10.14 1.85
N GLY A 85 6.66 10.82 2.85
CA GLY A 85 6.69 10.32 4.23
C GLY A 85 5.29 10.14 4.82
N SER A 86 4.41 11.13 4.65
CA SER A 86 3.02 11.06 5.10
C SER A 86 2.22 9.98 4.36
N ALA A 87 2.39 9.86 3.05
CA ALA A 87 1.74 8.80 2.26
C ALA A 87 2.21 7.41 2.71
N PHE A 88 3.51 7.22 2.94
CA PHE A 88 4.04 5.96 3.46
C PHE A 88 3.48 5.64 4.86
N GLY A 89 3.44 6.62 5.76
CA GLY A 89 2.84 6.47 7.09
C GLY A 89 1.37 6.04 7.03
N LEU A 90 0.58 6.70 6.19
CA LEU A 90 -0.82 6.33 5.94
C LEU A 90 -0.94 4.89 5.43
N ILE A 91 -0.04 4.47 4.54
CA ILE A 91 -0.07 3.10 3.99
C ILE A 91 0.34 2.04 5.02
N MET A 92 1.18 2.38 6.00
CA MET A 92 1.41 1.50 7.16
C MET A 92 0.16 1.36 8.03
N VAL A 93 -0.59 2.45 8.26
CA VAL A 93 -1.87 2.39 8.98
C VAL A 93 -2.89 1.57 8.20
N PHE A 94 -3.01 1.79 6.88
CA PHE A 94 -3.83 0.97 5.99
C PHE A 94 -3.48 -0.51 6.12
N LEU A 95 -2.20 -0.87 6.08
CA LEU A 95 -1.76 -2.25 6.17
C LEU A 95 -2.22 -2.89 7.48
N VAL A 96 -2.04 -2.21 8.62
CA VAL A 96 -2.51 -2.72 9.92
C VAL A 96 -4.03 -2.93 9.93
N LEU A 97 -4.81 -1.93 9.50
CA LEU A 97 -6.27 -2.03 9.45
C LEU A 97 -6.73 -3.15 8.50
N TYR A 98 -6.05 -3.29 7.37
CA TYR A 98 -6.35 -4.33 6.38
C TYR A 98 -6.09 -5.72 6.93
N LEU A 99 -4.94 -5.95 7.57
CA LEU A 99 -4.62 -7.26 8.16
C LEU A 99 -5.55 -7.60 9.33
N TRP A 100 -5.91 -6.63 10.17
CA TRP A 100 -6.94 -6.83 11.20
C TRP A 100 -8.30 -7.17 10.59
N LYS A 101 -8.74 -6.42 9.57
CA LYS A 101 -9.99 -6.68 8.87
C LYS A 101 -10.05 -8.10 8.29
N ILE A 102 -8.97 -8.56 7.66
CA ILE A 102 -8.92 -9.86 6.99
C ILE A 102 -8.75 -11.00 8.00
N GLY A 103 -7.79 -10.89 8.91
CA GLY A 103 -7.45 -11.96 9.85
C GLY A 103 -8.44 -12.10 11.00
N GLY A 104 -9.15 -11.02 11.36
CA GLY A 104 -10.10 -11.01 12.47
C GLY A 104 -11.57 -10.99 12.05
N GLY A 105 -11.85 -10.88 10.76
CA GLY A 105 -13.21 -10.69 10.24
C GLY A 105 -13.36 -11.32 8.88
N GLY A 106 -13.29 -10.53 7.81
CA GLY A 106 -13.52 -11.05 6.47
C GLY A 106 -13.48 -10.03 5.34
N THR A 107 -13.93 -10.45 4.16
CA THR A 107 -13.98 -9.67 2.92
C THR A 107 -15.41 -9.29 2.56
N LYS A 108 -15.51 -8.40 1.58
CA LYS A 108 -16.77 -8.06 0.92
C LYS A 108 -16.69 -8.62 -0.50
N GLU A 109 -17.71 -9.37 -0.90
CA GLU A 109 -17.84 -9.86 -2.27
C GLU A 109 -18.93 -9.08 -2.99
N ILE A 110 -18.67 -8.70 -4.24
CA ILE A 110 -19.61 -7.93 -5.04
C ILE A 110 -20.79 -8.82 -5.47
N VAL A 111 -22.01 -8.31 -5.34
CA VAL A 111 -23.24 -9.00 -5.77
C VAL A 111 -24.12 -8.09 -6.61
N GLY A 112 -24.90 -8.69 -7.52
CA GLY A 112 -25.81 -7.98 -8.43
C GLY A 112 -25.13 -7.31 -9.64
N ALA A 113 -23.83 -7.50 -9.83
CA ALA A 113 -23.13 -7.04 -11.03
C ALA A 113 -23.37 -8.03 -12.19
N PRO A 114 -23.73 -7.55 -13.41
CA PRO A 114 -23.80 -8.41 -14.60
C PRO A 114 -22.45 -9.06 -14.92
N ASP A 115 -22.45 -10.25 -15.51
CA ASP A 115 -21.23 -11.04 -15.79
C ASP A 115 -20.09 -10.24 -16.41
N PRO A 116 -20.28 -9.42 -17.47
CA PRO A 116 -19.18 -8.65 -18.05
C PRO A 116 -18.55 -7.67 -17.04
N VAL A 117 -19.35 -7.06 -16.17
CA VAL A 117 -18.87 -6.13 -15.14
C VAL A 117 -18.15 -6.89 -14.03
N TYR A 118 -18.69 -8.03 -13.62
CA TYR A 118 -18.06 -8.89 -12.62
C TYR A 118 -16.66 -9.34 -13.06
N TYR A 119 -16.49 -9.82 -14.29
CA TYR A 119 -15.17 -10.22 -14.79
C TYR A 119 -14.22 -9.04 -14.96
N ALA A 120 -14.70 -7.86 -15.38
CA ALA A 120 -13.88 -6.66 -15.43
C ALA A 120 -13.41 -6.22 -14.03
N TYR A 121 -14.29 -6.34 -13.02
CA TYR A 121 -13.97 -6.10 -11.61
C TYR A 121 -12.90 -7.06 -11.10
N LEU A 122 -13.02 -8.36 -11.40
CA LEU A 122 -12.02 -9.36 -11.01
C LEU A 122 -10.67 -9.10 -11.67
N LEU A 123 -10.65 -8.74 -12.96
CA LEU A 123 -9.41 -8.38 -13.66
C LEU A 123 -8.76 -7.15 -13.03
N MET A 124 -9.54 -6.12 -12.72
CA MET A 124 -9.06 -4.93 -12.03
C MET A 124 -8.47 -5.27 -10.67
N LEU A 125 -9.14 -6.13 -9.87
CA LEU A 125 -8.61 -6.61 -8.59
C LEU A 125 -7.31 -7.37 -8.76
N ALA A 126 -7.21 -8.25 -9.75
CA ALA A 126 -5.99 -8.99 -10.04
C ALA A 126 -4.83 -8.02 -10.35
N VAL A 127 -5.06 -7.02 -11.20
CA VAL A 127 -4.06 -5.98 -11.50
C VAL A 127 -3.69 -5.19 -10.24
N HIS A 128 -4.67 -4.79 -9.43
CA HIS A 128 -4.44 -4.09 -8.17
C HIS A 128 -3.56 -4.88 -7.20
N ILE A 129 -3.83 -6.18 -7.02
CA ILE A 129 -3.07 -7.05 -6.13
C ILE A 129 -1.63 -7.21 -6.65
N VAL A 130 -1.45 -7.49 -7.95
CA VAL A 130 -0.12 -7.64 -8.55
C VAL A 130 0.69 -6.35 -8.40
N LEU A 131 0.09 -5.19 -8.71
CA LEU A 131 0.75 -3.91 -8.53
C LEU A 131 1.09 -3.65 -7.07
N SER A 132 0.19 -3.99 -6.13
CA SER A 132 0.45 -3.82 -4.69
C SER A 132 1.62 -4.67 -4.22
N VAL A 133 1.67 -5.94 -4.63
CA VAL A 133 2.77 -6.85 -4.28
C VAL A 133 4.09 -6.32 -4.84
N VAL A 134 4.15 -6.00 -6.14
CA VAL A 134 5.38 -5.52 -6.80
C VAL A 134 5.80 -4.14 -6.30
N ALA A 135 4.86 -3.28 -5.91
CA ALA A 135 5.16 -1.95 -5.40
C ALA A 135 5.95 -1.99 -4.08
N VAL A 136 5.76 -2.99 -3.21
CA VAL A 136 6.43 -3.08 -1.90
C VAL A 136 7.96 -2.90 -2.01
N PRO A 137 8.72 -3.75 -2.72
CA PRO A 137 10.18 -3.59 -2.82
C PRO A 137 10.58 -2.31 -3.55
N VAL A 138 9.79 -1.86 -4.53
CA VAL A 138 10.09 -0.66 -5.32
C VAL A 138 9.97 0.61 -4.49
N VAL A 139 8.89 0.74 -3.70
CA VAL A 139 8.64 1.86 -2.78
C VAL A 139 9.65 1.83 -1.64
N LEU A 140 9.90 0.67 -1.03
CA LEU A 140 10.91 0.53 0.02
C LEU A 140 12.29 0.93 -0.48
N TYR A 141 12.68 0.56 -1.71
CA TYR A 141 13.96 0.97 -2.28
C TYR A 141 14.05 2.48 -2.49
N ALA A 142 13.00 3.09 -3.04
CA ALA A 142 12.95 4.55 -3.17
C ALA A 142 13.04 5.25 -1.80
N LEU A 143 12.34 4.74 -0.79
CA LEU A 143 12.32 5.28 0.57
C LEU A 143 13.68 5.12 1.27
N VAL A 144 14.30 3.94 1.20
CA VAL A 144 15.63 3.68 1.77
C VAL A 144 16.65 4.62 1.17
N LEU A 145 16.67 4.79 -0.17
CA LEU A 145 17.53 5.78 -0.81
C LEU A 145 17.22 7.19 -0.29
N GLY A 146 15.95 7.60 -0.29
CA GLY A 146 15.50 8.92 0.13
C GLY A 146 15.84 9.30 1.59
N LEU A 147 15.92 8.31 2.49
CA LEU A 147 16.26 8.52 3.90
C LEU A 147 17.78 8.49 4.18
N THR A 148 18.56 7.88 3.28
CA THR A 148 19.98 7.61 3.50
C THR A 148 20.93 8.47 2.67
N HIS A 149 20.42 9.10 1.60
CA HIS A 149 21.20 9.94 0.69
C HIS A 149 20.69 11.38 0.67
N SER A 150 21.59 12.32 0.40
CA SER A 150 21.29 13.73 0.19
C SER A 150 20.53 13.96 -1.13
N PRO A 151 19.79 15.07 -1.27
CA PRO A 151 19.10 15.41 -2.53
C PRO A 151 20.01 15.44 -3.76
N ARG A 152 21.30 15.81 -3.59
CA ARG A 152 22.28 15.83 -4.67
C ARG A 152 22.64 14.41 -5.11
N GLU A 153 23.06 13.56 -4.18
CA GLU A 153 23.36 12.14 -4.46
C GLU A 153 22.16 11.44 -5.10
N LEU A 154 20.94 11.73 -4.61
CA LEU A 154 19.71 11.16 -5.18
C LEU A 154 19.49 11.50 -6.66
N ARG A 155 19.93 12.69 -7.09
CA ARG A 155 19.78 13.17 -8.47
C ARG A 155 20.90 12.68 -9.38
N GLU A 156 22.13 12.60 -8.87
CA GLU A 156 23.35 12.43 -9.67
C GLU A 156 23.92 11.01 -9.58
N GLU A 157 23.78 10.35 -8.43
CA GLU A 157 24.58 9.15 -8.09
C GLU A 157 23.72 7.91 -7.83
N THR A 158 22.40 8.05 -7.73
CA THR A 158 21.49 6.93 -7.43
C THR A 158 20.41 6.76 -8.49
N PRO A 159 19.80 5.57 -8.59
CA PRO A 159 18.66 5.35 -9.49
C PRO A 159 17.34 5.95 -8.98
N HIS A 160 17.33 6.74 -7.89
CA HIS A 160 16.11 7.19 -7.20
C HIS A 160 15.11 7.88 -8.14
N LYS A 161 15.56 8.76 -9.06
CA LYS A 161 14.67 9.41 -10.04
C LYS A 161 13.99 8.42 -10.99
N ARG A 162 14.67 7.35 -11.39
CA ARG A 162 14.08 6.32 -12.26
C ARG A 162 13.11 5.45 -11.48
N VAL A 163 13.53 4.95 -10.33
CA VAL A 163 12.72 4.07 -9.47
C VAL A 163 11.49 4.82 -8.97
N GLY A 164 11.65 6.05 -8.48
CA GLY A 164 10.56 6.88 -7.96
C GLY A 164 9.46 7.14 -9.00
N ARG A 165 9.80 7.22 -10.30
CA ARG A 165 8.80 7.33 -11.38
C ARG A 165 7.93 6.09 -11.52
N VAL A 166 8.55 4.91 -11.51
CA VAL A 166 7.85 3.63 -11.56
C VAL A 166 7.05 3.41 -10.27
N ALA A 167 7.65 3.71 -9.11
CA ALA A 167 7.01 3.61 -7.81
C ALA A 167 5.75 4.48 -7.74
N ALA A 168 5.84 5.76 -8.04
CA ALA A 168 4.69 6.67 -7.97
C ALA A 168 3.57 6.25 -8.94
N GLY A 169 3.91 5.91 -10.19
CA GLY A 169 2.91 5.48 -11.18
C GLY A 169 2.17 4.21 -10.76
N SER A 170 2.91 3.16 -10.38
CA SER A 170 2.32 1.89 -9.92
C SER A 170 1.50 2.06 -8.65
N TRP A 171 1.98 2.86 -7.69
CA TRP A 171 1.31 3.07 -6.41
C TRP A 171 0.04 3.90 -6.53
N ILE A 172 0.07 5.00 -7.30
CA ILE A 172 -1.12 5.82 -7.58
C ILE A 172 -2.19 4.97 -8.28
N LEU A 173 -1.80 4.21 -9.32
CA LEU A 173 -2.73 3.35 -10.05
C LEU A 173 -3.35 2.28 -9.14
N SER A 174 -2.52 1.61 -8.35
CA SER A 174 -2.98 0.60 -7.40
C SER A 174 -3.96 1.18 -6.38
N LEU A 175 -3.60 2.27 -5.67
CA LEU A 175 -4.47 2.87 -4.66
C LEU A 175 -5.78 3.38 -5.25
N SER A 176 -5.74 3.94 -6.45
CA SER A 176 -6.94 4.40 -7.17
C SER A 176 -7.90 3.24 -7.46
N MET A 177 -7.40 2.08 -7.87
CA MET A 177 -8.25 0.89 -8.05
C MET A 177 -8.80 0.35 -6.73
N GLY A 178 -8.05 0.47 -5.63
CA GLY A 178 -8.55 0.15 -4.29
C GLY A 178 -9.71 1.06 -3.85
N VAL A 179 -9.60 2.36 -4.12
CA VAL A 179 -10.69 3.33 -3.88
C VAL A 179 -11.88 3.05 -4.81
N LEU A 180 -11.63 2.75 -6.09
CA LEU A 180 -12.67 2.38 -7.04
C LEU A 180 -13.41 1.11 -6.61
N THR A 181 -12.69 0.10 -6.12
CA THR A 181 -13.28 -1.12 -5.53
C THR A 181 -14.24 -0.78 -4.40
N TYR A 182 -13.85 0.13 -3.51
CA TYR A 182 -14.72 0.61 -2.44
C TYR A 182 -15.96 1.32 -2.99
N VAL A 183 -15.82 2.19 -3.99
CA VAL A 183 -16.97 2.88 -4.61
C VAL A 183 -17.93 1.88 -5.24
N LEU A 184 -17.40 0.92 -6.01
CA LEU A 184 -18.22 -0.12 -6.64
C LEU A 184 -19.02 -0.91 -5.62
N LEU A 185 -18.38 -1.36 -4.53
CA LEU A 185 -19.04 -2.15 -3.50
C LEU A 185 -20.05 -1.35 -2.68
N ASN A 186 -19.82 -0.07 -2.40
CA ASN A 186 -20.64 0.66 -1.42
C ASN A 186 -21.65 1.63 -2.03
N TRP A 187 -21.51 1.98 -3.32
CA TRP A 187 -22.30 3.03 -3.96
C TRP A 187 -22.89 2.63 -5.32
N VAL A 188 -22.32 1.63 -6.01
CA VAL A 188 -22.77 1.24 -7.37
C VAL A 188 -23.47 -0.10 -7.34
N TYR A 189 -22.87 -1.08 -6.66
CA TYR A 189 -23.38 -2.43 -6.48
C TYR A 189 -23.63 -2.72 -5.00
N SER A 190 -24.10 -3.92 -4.72
CA SER A 190 -24.24 -4.44 -3.36
C SER A 190 -23.10 -5.41 -3.04
N TYR A 191 -23.00 -5.79 -1.76
CA TYR A 191 -22.02 -6.76 -1.32
C TYR A 191 -22.58 -7.71 -0.27
N GLU A 192 -21.96 -8.88 -0.18
CA GLU A 192 -22.13 -9.81 0.93
C GLU A 192 -20.81 -9.95 1.70
N PHE A 193 -20.91 -10.28 2.98
CA PHE A 193 -19.73 -10.55 3.80
C PHE A 193 -19.32 -12.00 3.66
N THR A 194 -18.03 -12.22 3.42
CA THR A 194 -17.42 -13.56 3.42
C THR A 194 -16.41 -13.63 4.55
N ALA A 195 -16.48 -14.70 5.34
CA ALA A 195 -15.58 -14.91 6.47
C ALA A 195 -14.12 -15.01 6.02
N GLY A 196 -13.21 -14.46 6.82
CA GLY A 196 -11.77 -14.59 6.64
C GLY A 196 -11.27 -15.97 7.07
N THR A 197 -10.03 -16.28 6.72
CA THR A 197 -9.40 -17.60 6.88
C THR A 197 -9.10 -18.00 8.34
N GLY A 198 -9.48 -17.18 9.32
CA GLY A 198 -9.25 -17.40 10.76
C GLY A 198 -10.50 -17.71 11.59
N MET A 199 -11.69 -17.79 10.96
CA MET A 199 -12.96 -18.13 11.62
C MET A 199 -13.58 -19.42 11.06
#